data_AF-A0A842RCA0-F1
#
_entry.id   AF-A0A842RCA0-F1
#
_cell.length_a   1.000
_cell.length_b   1.000
_cell.length_c   1.000
_cell.angle_alpha   90.00
_cell.angle_beta   90.00
_cell.angle_gamma   90.00
#
_symmetry.space_group_name_H-M   'P 1'
#
loop_
_entity.id
_entity.type
_entity.pdbx_description
1 polymer ?
#
loop_
_entity_poly.entity_id
_entity_poly.type
_entity_poly.pdbx_seq_one_letter_code
_entity_poly.pdbx_strand_id
1 'polypeptide(L)'
;MPKKRETEALYKDFKIYSGGDGGIVDWINPKSHEDIFNRLIEIKNNPLNRAQLNSLLVLAEEKTISDGFYEYYWLTAPKHTYDVRQLPKYQAKFDKSPAIRSLNQLWWGLYRIFVDGLLYFGNIRAGYWQLCSKTLEEIKDFFLKKRIDSESMKNREPSLPLTEISKDDRYLISEMACKSHNAPPGSVSELKDLLLKAWAHHEKEKPGKRASIHDLITGSYAKSHRKYLDKQQQLLLSADEILDESITCPEDIEEKYEKLAKKFIKARKAALRNTEKYLARIGNLDVYVATSMRTREDFREMADFCEKIFNDSKLRNLHLRYFDPTMSAAKGHEDKGLIECLMVKCAKVLIYCAGRKESFGKTAEASMALCLGKPVIFYCKKEEDKQKITQDTEMFYRDVHPLTRQVEFNTGVAVGAMVTSKAEEIIELLYRIFENRIEYILEKKEQGYYRLREKITNSVVRLQTNDSLLSQTFWNNYHQ
;
A
#
# COMPACT_ATOMS: atom_id res chain seq x y z
N MET A 1 -40.99 -19.49 28.12
CA MET A 1 -40.57 -18.09 27.87
C MET A 1 -39.07 -17.82 28.00
N PRO A 2 -38.30 -18.44 28.94
CA PRO A 2 -36.84 -18.21 29.06
C PRO A 2 -36.05 -18.57 27.80
N LYS A 3 -36.28 -19.78 27.25
CA LYS A 3 -35.60 -20.26 26.03
C LYS A 3 -35.76 -19.33 24.83
N LYS A 4 -36.94 -18.74 24.62
CA LYS A 4 -37.20 -17.81 23.50
C LYS A 4 -36.32 -16.55 23.59
N ARG A 5 -36.17 -15.99 24.80
CA ARG A 5 -35.31 -14.82 25.04
C ARG A 5 -33.82 -15.16 24.86
N GLU A 6 -33.39 -16.34 25.27
CA GLU A 6 -32.01 -16.80 25.09
C GLU A 6 -31.67 -17.03 23.62
N THR A 7 -32.59 -17.61 22.84
CA THR A 7 -32.47 -17.75 21.39
C THR A 7 -32.40 -16.38 20.69
N GLU A 8 -33.24 -15.42 21.08
CA GLU A 8 -33.19 -14.04 20.55
C GLU A 8 -31.86 -13.34 20.87
N ALA A 9 -31.31 -13.55 22.07
CA ALA A 9 -30.00 -13.03 22.44
C ALA A 9 -28.87 -13.65 21.60
N LEU A 10 -28.91 -14.97 21.37
CA LEU A 10 -27.98 -15.67 20.48
C LEU A 10 -28.00 -15.11 19.06
N TYR A 11 -29.19 -14.87 18.50
CA TYR A 11 -29.31 -14.25 17.18
C TYR A 11 -28.64 -12.88 17.12
N LYS A 12 -28.87 -12.05 18.13
CA LYS A 12 -28.29 -10.71 18.18
C LYS A 12 -26.76 -10.77 18.24
N ASP A 13 -26.22 -11.69 19.03
CA ASP A 13 -24.79 -11.86 19.24
C ASP A 13 -24.05 -12.43 18.02
N PHE A 14 -24.72 -13.26 17.22
CA PHE A 14 -24.16 -13.92 16.04
C PHE A 14 -24.65 -13.32 14.72
N LYS A 15 -25.43 -12.22 14.73
CA LYS A 15 -25.99 -11.54 13.53
C LYS A 15 -24.95 -11.24 12.45
N ILE A 16 -23.69 -10.98 12.85
CA ILE A 16 -22.59 -10.73 11.91
C ILE A 16 -22.31 -11.95 11.03
N TYR A 17 -22.61 -13.17 11.47
CA TYR A 17 -22.40 -14.43 10.77
C TYR A 17 -23.66 -14.99 10.10
N SER A 18 -24.61 -14.13 9.71
CA SER A 18 -25.88 -14.54 9.09
C SER A 18 -26.08 -13.83 7.74
N GLY A 19 -25.24 -14.10 6.75
CA GLY A 19 -25.04 -13.37 5.49
C GLY A 19 -26.06 -13.54 4.35
N GLY A 20 -26.84 -14.61 4.31
CA GLY A 20 -27.72 -14.97 3.19
C GLY A 20 -27.10 -15.94 2.15
N ASP A 21 -25.86 -16.40 2.35
CA ASP A 21 -25.10 -17.26 1.42
C ASP A 21 -25.12 -18.76 1.80
N GLY A 22 -25.90 -19.14 2.81
CA GLY A 22 -26.01 -20.51 3.33
C GLY A 22 -24.76 -21.00 4.08
N GLY A 23 -24.83 -22.23 4.59
CA GLY A 23 -23.71 -22.92 5.22
C GLY A 23 -23.14 -22.17 6.45
N ILE A 24 -21.82 -22.10 6.56
CA ILE A 24 -21.12 -21.44 7.68
C ILE A 24 -21.44 -19.94 7.79
N VAL A 25 -21.80 -19.31 6.67
CA VAL A 25 -22.15 -17.88 6.59
C VAL A 25 -23.59 -17.61 7.02
N ASP A 26 -24.42 -18.64 7.18
CA ASP A 26 -25.77 -18.55 7.71
C ASP A 26 -26.04 -19.55 8.83
N TRP A 27 -24.99 -20.02 9.52
CA TRP A 27 -25.14 -21.13 10.44
C TRP A 27 -26.12 -20.83 11.59
N ILE A 28 -26.10 -19.61 12.11
CA ILE A 28 -26.94 -19.16 13.24
C ILE A 28 -27.84 -18.03 12.75
N ASN A 29 -29.07 -18.37 12.33
CA ASN A 29 -30.09 -17.43 11.85
C ASN A 29 -31.51 -17.91 12.23
N PRO A 30 -32.56 -17.08 12.13
CA PRO A 30 -33.93 -17.44 12.54
C PRO A 30 -34.54 -18.71 11.94
N LYS A 31 -33.98 -19.21 10.82
CA LYS A 31 -34.37 -20.44 10.12
C LYS A 31 -33.49 -21.64 10.45
N SER A 32 -32.44 -21.47 11.25
CA SER A 32 -31.55 -22.58 11.63
C SER A 32 -32.29 -23.64 12.46
N HIS A 33 -31.84 -24.89 12.37
CA HIS A 33 -32.42 -26.01 13.10
C HIS A 33 -32.45 -25.76 14.63
N GLU A 34 -33.55 -26.10 15.30
CA GLU A 34 -33.75 -25.76 16.73
C GLU A 34 -32.68 -26.35 17.64
N ASP A 35 -32.20 -27.56 17.32
CA ASP A 35 -31.13 -28.24 18.06
C ASP A 35 -29.81 -27.47 18.09
N ILE A 36 -29.54 -26.62 17.10
CA ILE A 36 -28.37 -25.74 17.12
C ILE A 36 -28.48 -24.79 18.32
N PHE A 37 -29.63 -24.14 18.51
CA PHE A 37 -29.84 -23.23 19.65
C PHE A 37 -29.85 -23.97 20.97
N ASN A 38 -30.61 -25.06 21.05
CA ASN A 38 -30.70 -25.86 22.26
C ASN A 38 -29.30 -26.28 22.73
N ARG A 39 -28.46 -26.76 21.80
CA ARG A 39 -27.10 -27.19 22.12
C ARG A 39 -26.19 -26.03 22.52
N LEU A 40 -26.28 -24.88 21.84
CA LEU A 40 -25.44 -23.71 22.13
C LEU A 40 -25.77 -23.05 23.47
N ILE A 41 -27.04 -23.05 23.90
CA ILE A 41 -27.45 -22.53 25.22
C ILE A 41 -26.75 -23.33 26.35
N GLU A 42 -26.57 -24.64 26.15
CA GLU A 42 -25.96 -25.53 27.14
C GLU A 42 -24.42 -25.49 27.17
N ILE A 43 -23.75 -24.74 26.28
CA ILE A 43 -22.30 -24.81 26.08
C ILE A 43 -21.45 -24.56 27.33
N LYS A 44 -21.99 -23.78 28.29
CA LYS A 44 -21.31 -23.47 29.55
C LYS A 44 -21.24 -24.69 30.49
N ASN A 45 -22.31 -25.50 30.51
CA ASN A 45 -22.43 -26.66 31.37
C ASN A 45 -21.94 -27.93 30.67
N ASN A 46 -22.07 -27.97 29.35
CA ASN A 46 -21.68 -29.08 28.50
C ASN A 46 -20.80 -28.54 27.36
N PRO A 47 -19.46 -28.54 27.49
CA PRO A 47 -18.55 -28.05 26.46
C PRO A 47 -18.79 -28.73 25.12
N LEU A 48 -18.76 -27.95 24.04
CA LEU A 48 -19.01 -28.42 22.68
C LEU A 48 -17.73 -28.99 22.08
N ASN A 49 -17.65 -30.33 21.98
CA ASN A 49 -16.53 -31.02 21.34
C ASN A 49 -16.69 -31.03 19.80
N ARG A 50 -15.64 -31.48 19.07
CA ARG A 50 -15.67 -31.53 17.60
C ARG A 50 -16.79 -32.38 17.03
N ALA A 51 -17.03 -33.58 17.58
CA ALA A 51 -18.05 -34.49 17.08
C ALA A 51 -19.44 -33.84 17.13
N GLN A 52 -19.76 -33.19 18.25
CA GLN A 52 -21.01 -32.43 18.40
C GLN A 52 -21.05 -31.23 17.45
N LEU A 53 -19.96 -30.46 17.31
CA LEU A 53 -19.90 -29.35 16.36
C LEU A 53 -20.14 -29.83 14.92
N ASN A 54 -19.57 -30.97 14.53
CA ASN A 54 -19.82 -31.59 13.23
C ASN A 54 -21.29 -31.96 13.03
N SER A 55 -21.96 -32.52 14.03
CA SER A 55 -23.41 -32.77 13.97
C SER A 55 -24.20 -31.48 13.75
N LEU A 56 -23.84 -30.39 14.46
CA LEU A 56 -24.50 -29.09 14.28
C LEU A 56 -24.23 -28.43 12.92
N LEU A 57 -23.05 -28.66 12.34
CA LEU A 57 -22.71 -28.20 10.98
C LEU A 57 -23.50 -28.96 9.92
N VAL A 58 -23.67 -30.28 10.08
CA VAL A 58 -24.51 -31.11 9.20
C VAL A 58 -25.98 -30.67 9.24
N LEU A 59 -26.51 -30.35 10.43
CA LEU A 59 -27.85 -29.78 10.58
C LEU A 59 -28.03 -28.42 9.87
N ALA A 60 -26.93 -27.77 9.51
CA ALA A 60 -26.91 -26.53 8.74
C ALA A 60 -26.46 -26.73 7.30
N GLU A 61 -26.48 -27.99 6.82
CA GLU A 61 -26.09 -28.37 5.46
C GLU A 61 -24.67 -27.93 5.09
N GLU A 62 -23.76 -27.92 6.08
CA GLU A 62 -22.37 -27.51 5.92
C GLU A 62 -21.40 -28.68 6.10
N LYS A 63 -20.24 -28.60 5.44
CA LYS A 63 -19.18 -29.62 5.56
C LYS A 63 -18.73 -29.76 7.01
N THR A 64 -18.36 -30.98 7.40
CA THR A 64 -17.72 -31.26 8.69
C THR A 64 -16.27 -30.79 8.70
N ILE A 65 -15.72 -30.64 9.90
CA ILE A 65 -14.35 -30.21 10.16
C ILE A 65 -13.48 -31.35 10.71
N SER A 66 -12.18 -31.27 10.41
CA SER A 66 -11.12 -32.13 10.95
C SER A 66 -10.77 -31.75 12.39
N ASP A 67 -10.01 -32.63 13.07
CA ASP A 67 -9.42 -32.32 14.38
C ASP A 67 -8.49 -31.10 14.29
N GLY A 68 -7.69 -31.03 13.24
CA GLY A 68 -6.73 -29.93 13.03
C GLY A 68 -7.39 -28.57 12.86
N PHE A 69 -8.46 -28.50 12.07
CA PHE A 69 -9.23 -27.27 11.88
C PHE A 69 -9.90 -26.82 13.20
N TYR A 70 -10.50 -27.78 13.91
CA TYR A 70 -11.13 -27.51 15.21
C TYR A 70 -10.12 -26.96 16.24
N GLU A 71 -8.96 -27.62 16.35
CA GLU A 71 -7.89 -27.21 17.25
C GLU A 71 -7.33 -25.82 16.88
N TYR A 72 -7.07 -25.60 15.58
CA TYR A 72 -6.50 -24.35 15.10
C TYR A 72 -7.39 -23.15 15.42
N TYR A 73 -8.69 -23.23 15.10
CA TYR A 73 -9.58 -22.07 15.17
C TYR A 73 -10.16 -21.79 16.56
N TRP A 74 -10.36 -22.80 17.40
CA TRP A 74 -11.05 -22.62 18.69
C TRP A 74 -10.22 -22.95 19.92
N LEU A 75 -9.21 -23.82 19.80
CA LEU A 75 -8.49 -24.34 20.97
C LEU A 75 -7.07 -23.77 21.12
N THR A 76 -6.59 -23.01 20.13
CA THR A 76 -5.24 -22.46 20.13
C THR A 76 -5.22 -21.04 19.57
N ALA A 77 -4.32 -20.19 20.07
CA ALA A 77 -3.92 -18.91 19.49
C ALA A 77 -2.54 -19.05 18.80
N PRO A 78 -2.48 -19.65 17.60
CA PRO A 78 -1.21 -19.88 16.89
C PRO A 78 -0.55 -18.56 16.47
N LYS A 79 0.73 -18.63 16.10
CA LYS A 79 1.36 -17.52 15.35
C LYS A 79 0.69 -17.44 13.98
N HIS A 80 0.15 -16.28 13.64
CA HIS A 80 -0.63 -16.04 12.42
C HIS A 80 -0.14 -14.75 11.74
N THR A 81 -0.74 -14.36 10.63
CA THR A 81 -0.46 -13.12 9.88
C THR A 81 -1.00 -11.86 10.55
N TYR A 82 -1.83 -12.04 11.57
CA TYR A 82 -2.28 -11.04 12.54
C TYR A 82 -2.29 -11.65 13.94
N ASP A 83 -2.41 -10.81 14.99
CA ASP A 83 -2.51 -11.31 16.36
C ASP A 83 -3.94 -11.73 16.69
N VAL A 84 -4.20 -13.04 16.64
CA VAL A 84 -5.52 -13.64 16.96
C VAL A 84 -5.99 -13.35 18.39
N ARG A 85 -5.08 -12.93 19.30
CA ARG A 85 -5.40 -12.58 20.69
C ARG A 85 -6.00 -11.19 20.84
N GLN A 86 -5.80 -10.31 19.85
CA GLN A 86 -6.40 -8.96 19.82
C GLN A 86 -7.82 -8.96 19.26
N LEU A 87 -8.31 -10.12 18.80
CA LEU A 87 -9.65 -10.24 18.25
C LEU A 87 -10.73 -10.12 19.33
N PRO A 88 -11.94 -9.66 18.97
CA PRO A 88 -13.01 -9.51 19.93
C PRO A 88 -13.37 -10.84 20.61
N LYS A 89 -13.78 -10.75 21.88
CA LYS A 89 -14.20 -11.87 22.74
C LYS A 89 -13.11 -12.91 23.06
N TYR A 90 -11.86 -12.73 22.62
CA TYR A 90 -10.74 -13.59 23.03
C TYR A 90 -10.56 -13.59 24.55
N GLN A 91 -10.19 -14.75 25.10
CA GLN A 91 -9.79 -14.91 26.50
C GLN A 91 -8.61 -15.88 26.56
N ALA A 92 -7.62 -15.59 27.41
CA ALA A 92 -6.40 -16.41 27.53
C ALA A 92 -6.67 -17.89 27.83
N LYS A 93 -7.78 -18.20 28.51
CA LYS A 93 -8.20 -19.58 28.82
C LYS A 93 -8.65 -20.41 27.60
N PHE A 94 -8.79 -19.79 26.43
CA PHE A 94 -9.11 -20.51 25.20
C PHE A 94 -7.92 -21.32 24.70
N ASP A 95 -6.70 -20.84 24.98
CA ASP A 95 -5.47 -21.56 24.66
C ASP A 95 -5.41 -22.89 25.40
N LYS A 96 -5.24 -23.97 24.63
CA LYS A 96 -5.18 -25.36 25.11
C LYS A 96 -6.46 -25.81 25.81
N SER A 97 -7.60 -25.19 25.50
CA SER A 97 -8.90 -25.71 25.95
C SER A 97 -9.15 -27.06 25.27
N PRO A 98 -9.66 -28.09 25.96
CA PRO A 98 -9.93 -29.40 25.34
C PRO A 98 -11.21 -29.41 24.47
N ALA A 99 -12.03 -28.36 24.57
CA ALA A 99 -13.27 -28.20 23.81
C ALA A 99 -13.70 -26.71 23.80
N ILE A 100 -14.77 -26.38 23.09
CA ILE A 100 -15.39 -25.05 23.14
C ILE A 100 -16.25 -24.95 24.40
N ARG A 101 -15.86 -24.10 25.35
CA ARG A 101 -16.48 -24.00 26.70
C ARG A 101 -17.41 -22.80 26.87
N SER A 102 -17.53 -21.95 25.85
CA SER A 102 -18.35 -20.74 25.93
C SER A 102 -18.74 -20.22 24.56
N LEU A 103 -19.83 -19.46 24.50
CA LEU A 103 -20.24 -18.74 23.29
C LEU A 103 -19.17 -17.75 22.81
N ASN A 104 -18.43 -17.11 23.72
CA ASN A 104 -17.32 -16.22 23.35
C ASN A 104 -16.20 -16.96 22.62
N GLN A 105 -15.87 -18.18 23.05
CA GLN A 105 -14.87 -19.01 22.38
C GLN A 105 -15.36 -19.43 20.99
N LEU A 106 -16.63 -19.88 20.87
CA LEU A 106 -17.23 -20.22 19.58
C LEU A 106 -17.18 -19.02 18.62
N TRP A 107 -17.62 -17.87 19.11
CA TRP A 107 -17.65 -16.60 18.37
C TRP A 107 -16.25 -16.20 17.91
N TRP A 108 -15.24 -16.31 18.77
CA TRP A 108 -13.85 -15.98 18.44
C TRP A 108 -13.30 -16.85 17.30
N GLY A 109 -13.55 -18.17 17.32
CA GLY A 109 -13.11 -19.04 16.23
C GLY A 109 -13.85 -18.78 14.92
N LEU A 110 -15.17 -18.50 14.97
CA LEU A 110 -15.92 -18.07 13.78
C LEU A 110 -15.39 -16.74 13.22
N TYR A 111 -15.04 -15.79 14.09
CA TYR A 111 -14.48 -14.51 13.65
C TYR A 111 -13.20 -14.72 12.84
N ARG A 112 -12.31 -15.59 13.34
CA ARG A 112 -11.07 -15.96 12.65
C ARG A 112 -11.33 -16.60 11.29
N ILE A 113 -12.29 -17.52 11.19
CA ILE A 113 -12.67 -18.14 9.91
C ILE A 113 -13.14 -17.08 8.90
N PHE A 114 -13.95 -16.12 9.34
CA PHE A 114 -14.45 -15.05 8.46
C PHE A 114 -13.32 -14.11 8.02
N VAL A 115 -12.45 -13.70 8.95
CA VAL A 115 -11.28 -12.87 8.65
C VAL A 115 -10.35 -13.58 7.68
N ASP A 116 -10.00 -14.84 7.94
CA ASP A 116 -9.11 -15.64 7.09
C ASP A 116 -9.72 -15.89 5.70
N GLY A 117 -11.02 -16.18 5.65
CA GLY A 117 -11.79 -16.35 4.42
C GLY A 117 -11.74 -15.11 3.53
N LEU A 118 -11.96 -13.92 4.10
CA LEU A 118 -11.87 -12.66 3.35
C LEU A 118 -10.41 -12.31 2.98
N LEU A 119 -9.44 -12.54 3.87
CA LEU A 119 -8.04 -12.17 3.66
C LEU A 119 -7.38 -12.94 2.52
N TYR A 120 -7.60 -14.24 2.46
CA TYR A 120 -6.82 -15.16 1.62
C TYR A 120 -7.61 -15.85 0.52
N PHE A 121 -8.95 -15.85 0.62
CA PHE A 121 -9.80 -16.55 -0.33
C PHE A 121 -10.84 -15.63 -0.98
N GLY A 122 -11.02 -14.39 -0.47
CA GLY A 122 -11.99 -13.41 -0.97
C GLY A 122 -13.45 -13.82 -0.78
N ASN A 123 -13.70 -15.07 -0.35
CA ASN A 123 -14.99 -15.64 -0.07
C ASN A 123 -14.89 -16.52 1.19
N ILE A 124 -15.72 -16.22 2.19
CA ILE A 124 -15.69 -16.87 3.50
C ILE A 124 -15.98 -18.37 3.39
N ARG A 125 -16.99 -18.75 2.60
CA ARG A 125 -17.38 -20.16 2.43
C ARG A 125 -16.33 -20.95 1.65
N ALA A 126 -15.74 -20.36 0.63
CA ALA A 126 -14.62 -20.96 -0.11
C ALA A 126 -13.41 -21.17 0.81
N GLY A 127 -13.04 -20.17 1.61
CA GLY A 127 -11.95 -20.30 2.58
C GLY A 127 -12.22 -21.37 3.63
N TYR A 128 -13.46 -21.42 4.16
CA TYR A 128 -13.89 -22.49 5.05
C TYR A 128 -13.71 -23.88 4.39
N TRP A 129 -14.22 -24.08 3.17
CA TRP A 129 -14.11 -25.36 2.45
C TRP A 129 -12.68 -25.78 2.13
N GLN A 130 -11.80 -24.82 1.84
CA GLN A 130 -10.40 -25.11 1.56
C GLN A 130 -9.64 -25.56 2.82
N LEU A 131 -10.07 -25.13 4.01
CA LEU A 131 -9.38 -25.38 5.26
C LEU A 131 -10.03 -26.47 6.12
N CYS A 132 -11.34 -26.70 6.02
CA CYS A 132 -12.11 -27.51 6.97
C CYS A 132 -11.63 -28.96 7.11
N SER A 133 -11.04 -29.54 6.06
CA SER A 133 -10.52 -30.91 6.06
C SER A 133 -9.03 -31.01 6.38
N LYS A 134 -8.30 -29.89 6.44
CA LYS A 134 -6.84 -29.88 6.64
C LYS A 134 -6.45 -30.30 8.05
N THR A 135 -5.29 -30.93 8.18
CA THR A 135 -4.63 -31.19 9.46
C THR A 135 -4.12 -29.89 10.09
N LEU A 136 -3.78 -29.95 11.39
CA LEU A 136 -3.27 -28.79 12.11
C LEU A 136 -2.00 -28.22 11.47
N GLU A 137 -1.08 -29.10 11.08
CA GLU A 137 0.19 -28.72 10.47
C GLU A 137 0.00 -28.13 9.07
N GLU A 138 -0.90 -28.67 8.25
CA GLU A 138 -1.21 -28.07 6.94
C GLU A 138 -1.79 -26.65 7.07
N ILE A 139 -2.62 -26.39 8.08
CA ILE A 139 -3.18 -25.06 8.34
C ILE A 139 -2.08 -24.11 8.84
N LYS A 140 -1.26 -24.55 9.80
CA LYS A 140 -0.10 -23.76 10.28
C LYS A 140 0.85 -23.42 9.14
N ASP A 141 1.21 -24.39 8.31
CA ASP A 141 2.10 -24.20 7.17
C ASP A 141 1.51 -23.25 6.14
N PHE A 142 0.21 -23.35 5.87
CA PHE A 142 -0.48 -22.42 4.98
C PHE A 142 -0.33 -20.97 5.46
N PHE A 143 -0.66 -20.68 6.72
CA PHE A 143 -0.55 -19.32 7.24
C PHE A 143 0.89 -18.87 7.47
N LEU A 144 1.79 -19.79 7.86
CA LEU A 144 3.22 -19.49 8.01
C LEU A 144 3.83 -18.97 6.70
N LYS A 145 3.48 -19.58 5.56
CA LYS A 145 3.91 -19.13 4.22
C LYS A 145 3.36 -17.75 3.83
N LYS A 146 2.29 -17.28 4.47
CA LYS A 146 1.69 -15.95 4.24
C LYS A 146 2.26 -14.89 5.17
N ARG A 147 3.00 -15.28 6.21
CA ARG A 147 3.63 -14.34 7.16
C ARG A 147 4.86 -13.72 6.54
N ILE A 148 5.12 -12.48 6.92
CA ILE A 148 6.41 -11.85 6.68
C ILE A 148 7.41 -12.41 7.68
N ASP A 149 8.57 -12.83 7.19
CA ASP A 149 9.69 -13.30 8.03
C ASP A 149 10.40 -12.10 8.70
N SER A 150 9.77 -11.59 9.77
CA SER A 150 10.27 -10.47 10.55
C SER A 150 11.61 -10.78 11.21
N GLU A 151 11.87 -12.04 11.56
CA GLU A 151 13.09 -12.44 12.25
C GLU A 151 14.29 -12.41 11.32
N SER A 152 14.15 -12.94 10.09
CA SER A 152 15.18 -12.76 9.06
C SER A 152 15.44 -11.28 8.76
N MET A 153 14.40 -10.44 8.77
CA MET A 153 14.57 -8.99 8.56
C MET A 153 15.32 -8.29 9.71
N LYS A 154 15.10 -8.69 10.96
CA LYS A 154 15.83 -8.16 12.12
C LYS A 154 17.28 -8.62 12.15
N ASN A 155 17.54 -9.86 11.73
CA ASN A 155 18.85 -10.48 11.79
C ASN A 155 19.72 -10.25 10.53
N ARG A 156 19.18 -9.59 9.48
CA ARG A 156 19.96 -9.34 8.26
C ARG A 156 21.00 -8.25 8.47
N GLU A 157 22.14 -8.44 7.81
CA GLU A 157 23.22 -7.47 7.74
C GLU A 157 22.81 -6.17 7.01
N PRO A 158 23.52 -5.05 7.27
CA PRO A 158 23.35 -3.81 6.52
C PRO A 158 23.49 -4.04 5.01
N SER A 159 22.65 -3.37 4.22
CA SER A 159 22.83 -3.35 2.77
C SER A 159 23.98 -2.42 2.37
N LEU A 160 24.49 -2.59 1.14
CA LEU A 160 25.42 -1.63 0.55
C LEU A 160 24.88 -0.20 0.68
N PRO A 161 25.64 0.74 1.27
CA PRO A 161 25.15 2.09 1.51
C PRO A 161 24.94 2.81 0.19
N LEU A 162 23.88 3.62 0.10
CA LEU A 162 23.69 4.51 -1.03
C LEU A 162 24.74 5.61 -1.07
N THR A 163 25.06 6.06 -2.27
CA THR A 163 25.85 7.28 -2.49
C THR A 163 24.94 8.47 -2.16
N GLU A 164 25.42 9.35 -1.27
CA GLU A 164 24.65 10.52 -0.86
C GLU A 164 24.39 11.49 -2.02
N ILE A 165 23.18 12.04 -2.04
CA ILE A 165 22.77 13.14 -2.91
C ILE A 165 22.10 14.16 -1.98
N SER A 166 22.66 15.37 -1.92
CA SER A 166 22.07 16.48 -1.16
C SER A 166 20.60 16.64 -1.56
N LYS A 167 19.70 16.82 -0.58
CA LYS A 167 18.26 17.03 -0.83
C LYS A 167 18.02 18.12 -1.88
N ASP A 168 18.81 19.18 -1.78
CA ASP A 168 18.78 20.34 -2.65
C ASP A 168 19.17 20.05 -4.10
N ASP A 169 19.91 18.97 -4.34
CA ASP A 169 20.38 18.55 -5.66
C ASP A 169 19.54 17.40 -6.24
N ARG A 170 18.61 16.79 -5.47
CA ARG A 170 17.81 15.63 -5.94
C ARG A 170 16.89 15.97 -7.10
N TYR A 171 16.45 17.22 -7.26
CA TYR A 171 15.66 17.63 -8.44
C TYR A 171 16.45 17.52 -9.76
N LEU A 172 17.78 17.60 -9.70
CA LEU A 172 18.67 17.51 -10.87
C LEU A 172 18.69 16.11 -11.47
N ILE A 173 18.28 15.08 -10.72
CA ILE A 173 18.19 13.71 -11.25
C ILE A 173 16.83 13.40 -11.86
N SER A 174 15.90 14.36 -11.83
CA SER A 174 14.61 14.25 -12.51
C SER A 174 14.79 14.00 -14.01
N GLU A 175 13.81 13.34 -14.62
CA GLU A 175 13.83 13.11 -16.06
C GLU A 175 13.85 14.43 -16.85
N MET A 176 13.16 15.45 -16.33
CA MET A 176 13.12 16.80 -16.90
C MET A 176 14.51 17.45 -16.87
N ALA A 177 15.20 17.43 -15.73
CA ALA A 177 16.56 17.95 -15.61
C ALA A 177 17.55 17.18 -16.51
N CYS A 178 17.43 15.86 -16.59
CA CYS A 178 18.26 15.05 -17.46
C CYS A 178 18.12 15.44 -18.93
N LYS A 179 16.90 15.70 -19.42
CA LYS A 179 16.67 16.13 -20.81
C LYS A 179 17.24 17.53 -21.11
N SER A 180 17.25 18.42 -20.12
CA SER A 180 17.77 19.79 -20.30
C SER A 180 19.30 19.88 -20.25
N HIS A 181 19.94 19.02 -19.45
CA HIS A 181 21.39 19.06 -19.20
C HIS A 181 22.18 18.02 -20.02
N ASN A 182 21.58 16.89 -20.42
CA ASN A 182 22.28 15.92 -21.26
C ASN A 182 22.54 16.51 -22.65
N ALA A 183 23.82 16.63 -23.00
CA ALA A 183 24.28 16.96 -24.35
C ALA A 183 25.15 15.82 -24.87
N PRO A 184 25.04 15.43 -26.15
CA PRO A 184 26.06 14.59 -26.80
C PRO A 184 27.47 15.17 -26.63
N PRO A 185 28.52 14.33 -26.59
CA PRO A 185 29.90 14.80 -26.53
C PRO A 185 30.19 15.85 -27.64
N GLY A 186 30.72 17.01 -27.26
CA GLY A 186 31.01 18.10 -28.18
C GLY A 186 29.84 19.02 -28.53
N SER A 187 28.66 18.85 -27.90
CA SER A 187 27.50 19.72 -28.10
C SER A 187 27.12 20.50 -26.84
N VAL A 188 26.40 21.61 -27.04
CA VAL A 188 25.86 22.45 -25.96
C VAL A 188 24.53 21.85 -25.48
N SER A 189 24.31 21.83 -24.17
CA SER A 189 23.04 21.36 -23.61
C SER A 189 21.87 22.24 -24.04
N GLU A 190 20.66 21.68 -24.01
CA GLU A 190 19.46 22.40 -24.44
C GLU A 190 19.22 23.66 -23.61
N LEU A 191 19.46 23.59 -22.29
CA LEU A 191 19.34 24.76 -21.42
C LEU A 191 20.39 25.82 -21.74
N LYS A 192 21.67 25.44 -21.89
CA LYS A 192 22.74 26.40 -22.19
C LYS A 192 22.54 27.06 -23.57
N ASP A 193 22.14 26.28 -24.57
CA ASP A 193 21.83 26.80 -25.91
C ASP A 193 20.69 27.82 -25.89
N LEU A 194 19.61 27.54 -25.13
CA LEU A 194 18.53 28.50 -24.94
C LEU A 194 19.04 29.79 -24.29
N LEU A 195 19.77 29.69 -23.17
CA LEU A 195 20.21 30.88 -22.43
C LEU A 195 21.08 31.80 -23.29
N LEU A 196 22.05 31.24 -24.03
CA LEU A 196 22.91 32.00 -24.92
C LEU A 196 22.13 32.70 -26.04
N LYS A 197 21.19 31.99 -26.68
CA LYS A 197 20.38 32.55 -27.77
C LYS A 197 19.37 33.58 -27.29
N ALA A 198 18.73 33.33 -26.15
CA ALA A 198 17.79 34.26 -25.52
C ALA A 198 18.51 35.53 -25.07
N TRP A 199 19.73 35.43 -24.55
CA TRP A 199 20.55 36.59 -24.22
C TRP A 199 20.92 37.40 -25.46
N ALA A 200 21.43 36.76 -26.52
CA ALA A 200 21.76 37.45 -27.76
C ALA A 200 20.54 38.17 -28.39
N HIS A 201 19.33 37.64 -28.18
CA HIS A 201 18.09 38.31 -28.57
C HIS A 201 17.77 39.51 -27.65
N HIS A 202 17.84 39.31 -26.33
CA HIS A 202 17.59 40.37 -25.35
C HIS A 202 18.56 41.55 -25.51
N GLU A 203 19.83 41.30 -25.77
CA GLU A 203 20.85 42.33 -26.00
C GLU A 203 20.55 43.17 -27.26
N LYS A 204 19.99 42.55 -28.31
CA LYS A 204 19.55 43.27 -29.53
C LYS A 204 18.32 44.14 -29.27
N GLU A 205 17.35 43.65 -28.48
CA GLU A 205 16.12 44.40 -28.19
C GLU A 205 16.33 45.49 -27.12
N LYS A 206 17.19 45.22 -26.13
CA LYS A 206 17.42 46.07 -24.96
C LYS A 206 18.92 46.16 -24.63
N PRO A 207 19.72 46.86 -25.46
CA PRO A 207 21.16 46.96 -25.26
C PRO A 207 21.53 47.48 -23.86
N GLY A 208 22.48 46.83 -23.21
CA GLY A 208 23.00 47.23 -21.88
C GLY A 208 22.03 47.04 -20.71
N LYS A 209 20.87 46.41 -20.90
CA LYS A 209 19.94 46.09 -19.81
C LYS A 209 20.19 44.68 -19.29
N ARG A 210 20.21 44.53 -17.96
CA ARG A 210 20.25 43.22 -17.29
C ARG A 210 18.98 42.40 -17.55
N ALA A 211 19.10 41.08 -17.52
CA ALA A 211 17.98 40.12 -17.53
C ALA A 211 18.22 39.03 -16.49
N SER A 212 17.18 38.49 -15.85
CA SER A 212 17.33 37.28 -15.04
C SER A 212 17.32 36.01 -15.92
N ILE A 213 17.84 34.90 -15.41
CA ILE A 213 17.70 33.60 -16.09
C ILE A 213 16.23 33.23 -16.30
N HIS A 214 15.36 33.54 -15.34
CA HIS A 214 13.92 33.40 -15.47
C HIS A 214 13.38 34.19 -16.68
N ASP A 215 13.81 35.44 -16.86
CA ASP A 215 13.40 36.27 -18.00
C ASP A 215 13.88 35.69 -19.33
N LEU A 216 15.09 35.12 -19.38
CA LEU A 216 15.61 34.49 -20.60
C LEU A 216 14.84 33.22 -20.97
N ILE A 217 14.42 32.41 -20.00
CA ILE A 217 13.64 31.19 -20.22
C ILE A 217 12.17 31.48 -20.56
N THR A 218 11.61 32.57 -20.03
CA THR A 218 10.18 32.94 -20.21
C THR A 218 9.94 34.09 -21.18
N GLY A 219 11.01 34.64 -21.73
CA GLY A 219 11.02 35.81 -22.60
C GLY A 219 10.49 35.58 -24.00
N SER A 220 10.50 36.66 -24.80
CA SER A 220 10.01 36.69 -26.18
C SER A 220 10.69 35.64 -27.07
N TYR A 221 12.01 35.48 -26.94
CA TYR A 221 12.77 34.49 -27.70
C TYR A 221 12.29 33.05 -27.45
N ALA A 222 12.17 32.64 -26.18
CA ALA A 222 11.72 31.28 -25.85
C ALA A 222 10.28 31.04 -26.32
N LYS A 223 9.40 32.04 -26.22
CA LYS A 223 8.00 31.97 -26.64
C LYS A 223 7.83 31.89 -28.16
N SER A 224 8.72 32.52 -28.94
CA SER A 224 8.67 32.48 -30.40
C SER A 224 9.21 31.18 -31.01
N HIS A 225 9.87 30.33 -30.19
CA HIS A 225 10.45 29.07 -30.64
C HIS A 225 9.73 27.88 -30.00
N ARG A 226 8.90 27.19 -30.81
CA ARG A 226 8.10 26.04 -30.37
C ARG A 226 8.89 25.00 -29.56
N LYS A 227 10.13 24.71 -29.97
CA LYS A 227 11.06 23.80 -29.25
C LYS A 227 11.22 24.14 -27.76
N TYR A 228 11.32 25.43 -27.42
CA TYR A 228 11.54 25.89 -26.05
C TYR A 228 10.21 26.13 -25.32
N LEU A 229 9.20 26.63 -26.04
CA LEU A 229 7.85 26.83 -25.50
C LEU A 229 7.26 25.53 -24.94
N ASP A 230 7.32 24.43 -25.71
CA ASP A 230 6.78 23.13 -25.31
C ASP A 230 7.52 22.51 -24.11
N LYS A 231 8.75 22.98 -23.82
CA LYS A 231 9.64 22.50 -22.75
C LYS A 231 9.85 23.51 -21.63
N GLN A 232 9.10 24.62 -21.59
CA GLN A 232 9.37 25.71 -20.66
C GLN A 232 9.39 25.26 -19.19
N GLN A 233 8.42 24.43 -18.78
CA GLN A 233 8.40 23.88 -17.41
C GLN A 233 9.63 23.01 -17.11
N GLN A 234 10.09 22.23 -18.11
CA GLN A 234 11.31 21.42 -18.00
C GLN A 234 12.53 22.30 -17.73
N LEU A 235 12.66 23.37 -18.50
CA LEU A 235 13.81 24.28 -18.46
C LEU A 235 13.81 25.09 -17.16
N LEU A 236 12.65 25.57 -16.72
CA LEU A 236 12.48 26.25 -15.43
C LEU A 236 12.88 25.35 -14.27
N LEU A 237 12.37 24.11 -14.20
CA LEU A 237 12.77 23.15 -13.16
C LEU A 237 14.28 22.88 -13.21
N SER A 238 14.84 22.76 -14.41
CA SER A 238 16.26 22.42 -14.59
C SER A 238 17.20 23.54 -14.15
N ALA A 239 16.72 24.78 -14.14
CA ALA A 239 17.44 25.99 -13.77
C ALA A 239 16.99 26.58 -12.42
N ASP A 240 16.13 25.87 -11.67
CA ASP A 240 15.43 26.38 -10.48
C ASP A 240 16.34 27.13 -9.49
N GLU A 241 17.53 26.59 -9.22
CA GLU A 241 18.50 27.21 -8.30
C GLU A 241 19.05 28.57 -8.77
N ILE A 242 19.08 28.82 -10.07
CA ILE A 242 19.72 30.00 -10.67
C ILE A 242 18.70 30.93 -11.35
N LEU A 243 17.39 30.73 -11.17
CA LEU A 243 16.37 31.49 -11.89
C LEU A 243 16.46 33.01 -11.68
N ASP A 244 16.74 33.44 -10.45
CA ASP A 244 16.78 34.85 -10.06
C ASP A 244 18.14 35.52 -10.32
N GLU A 245 19.12 34.75 -10.81
CA GLU A 245 20.45 35.26 -11.10
C GLU A 245 20.44 36.27 -12.26
N SER A 246 21.03 37.44 -12.02
CA SER A 246 21.13 38.52 -13.02
C SER A 246 22.23 38.23 -14.06
N ILE A 247 21.93 38.43 -15.33
CA ILE A 247 22.84 38.32 -16.47
C ILE A 247 23.07 39.72 -17.05
N THR A 248 24.34 40.06 -17.23
CA THR A 248 24.81 41.33 -17.80
C THR A 248 25.70 41.12 -19.03
N CYS A 249 26.32 39.95 -19.16
CA CYS A 249 27.09 39.54 -20.33
C CYS A 249 27.01 38.01 -20.55
N PRO A 250 27.43 37.49 -21.72
CA PRO A 250 27.43 36.06 -22.01
C PRO A 250 28.28 35.23 -21.03
N GLU A 251 29.35 35.79 -20.49
CA GLU A 251 30.24 35.12 -19.53
C GLU A 251 29.52 34.80 -18.21
N ASP A 252 28.55 35.62 -17.79
CA ASP A 252 27.70 35.33 -16.63
C ASP A 252 26.91 34.02 -16.83
N ILE A 253 26.45 33.76 -18.05
CA ILE A 253 25.71 32.54 -18.39
C ILE A 253 26.64 31.34 -18.28
N GLU A 254 27.86 31.45 -18.81
CA GLU A 254 28.85 30.38 -18.74
C GLU A 254 29.17 30.02 -17.29
N GLU A 255 29.52 31.01 -16.46
CA GLU A 255 29.88 30.78 -15.06
C GLU A 255 28.73 30.12 -14.27
N LYS A 256 27.51 30.66 -14.41
CA LYS A 256 26.35 30.20 -13.64
C LYS A 256 25.84 28.84 -14.11
N TYR A 257 25.80 28.63 -15.43
CA TYR A 257 25.43 27.35 -15.99
C TYR A 257 26.44 26.26 -15.64
N GLU A 258 27.75 26.53 -15.71
CA GLU A 258 28.78 25.53 -15.39
C GLU A 258 28.68 25.05 -13.94
N LYS A 259 28.42 25.95 -12.99
CA LYS A 259 28.22 25.58 -11.57
C LYS A 259 27.07 24.59 -11.42
N LEU A 260 25.94 24.87 -12.07
CA LEU A 260 24.76 24.01 -12.06
C LEU A 260 25.02 22.67 -12.80
N ALA A 261 25.68 22.69 -13.94
CA ALA A 261 26.03 21.50 -14.72
C ALA A 261 26.96 20.55 -13.93
N LYS A 262 27.92 21.10 -13.18
CA LYS A 262 28.79 20.32 -12.27
C LYS A 262 27.98 19.60 -11.19
N LYS A 263 26.99 20.27 -10.59
CA LYS A 263 26.06 19.65 -9.63
C LYS A 263 25.22 18.55 -10.28
N PHE A 264 24.66 18.81 -11.46
CA PHE A 264 23.90 17.82 -12.23
C PHE A 264 24.72 16.55 -12.49
N ILE A 265 25.95 16.68 -13.01
CA ILE A 265 26.83 15.52 -13.29
C ILE A 265 27.12 14.73 -12.02
N LYS A 266 27.41 15.40 -10.91
CA LYS A 266 27.68 14.76 -9.61
C LYS A 266 26.45 13.99 -9.11
N ALA A 267 25.29 14.64 -9.07
CA ALA A 267 24.03 14.05 -8.58
C ALA A 267 23.60 12.88 -9.48
N ARG A 268 23.66 13.05 -10.80
CA ARG A 268 23.30 12.03 -11.78
C ARG A 268 24.18 10.79 -11.68
N LYS A 269 25.51 10.97 -11.54
CA LYS A 269 26.45 9.86 -11.35
C LYS A 269 26.17 9.09 -10.05
N ALA A 270 25.86 9.80 -8.97
CA ALA A 270 25.48 9.17 -7.70
C ALA A 270 24.16 8.40 -7.83
N ALA A 271 23.14 8.97 -8.48
CA ALA A 271 21.85 8.33 -8.65
C ALA A 271 21.92 7.06 -9.53
N LEU A 272 22.69 7.08 -10.63
CA LEU A 272 22.91 5.88 -11.44
C LEU A 272 23.56 4.74 -10.64
N ARG A 273 24.57 5.06 -9.81
CA ARG A 273 25.19 4.08 -8.90
C ARG A 273 24.21 3.58 -7.84
N ASN A 274 23.32 4.44 -7.37
CA ASN A 274 22.28 4.05 -6.42
C ASN A 274 21.26 3.11 -7.06
N THR A 275 20.89 3.33 -8.32
CA THR A 275 20.05 2.41 -9.11
C THR A 275 20.67 1.02 -9.21
N GLU A 276 21.98 0.93 -9.48
CA GLU A 276 22.69 -0.36 -9.48
C GLU A 276 22.60 -1.05 -8.10
N LYS A 277 22.77 -0.30 -7.01
CA LYS A 277 22.60 -0.81 -5.65
C LYS A 277 21.15 -1.22 -5.35
N TYR A 278 20.15 -0.50 -5.87
CA TYR A 278 18.74 -0.89 -5.80
C TYR A 278 18.49 -2.22 -6.50
N LEU A 279 18.99 -2.38 -7.72
CA LEU A 279 18.86 -3.61 -8.50
C LEU A 279 19.55 -4.79 -7.79
N ALA A 280 20.74 -4.56 -7.22
CA ALA A 280 21.46 -5.58 -6.45
C ALA A 280 20.73 -6.06 -5.18
N ARG A 281 19.80 -5.26 -4.63
CA ARG A 281 19.03 -5.62 -3.41
C ARG A 281 17.59 -6.04 -3.68
N ILE A 282 17.19 -6.21 -4.94
CA ILE A 282 15.78 -6.41 -5.32
C ILE A 282 15.11 -7.59 -4.60
N GLY A 283 15.85 -8.69 -4.38
CA GLY A 283 15.35 -9.86 -3.65
C GLY A 283 15.03 -9.62 -2.17
N ASN A 284 15.44 -8.47 -1.63
CA ASN A 284 15.25 -8.07 -0.24
C ASN A 284 14.64 -6.67 -0.10
N LEU A 285 13.99 -6.15 -1.14
CA LEU A 285 13.29 -4.87 -1.09
C LEU A 285 11.99 -5.03 -0.28
N ASP A 286 11.76 -4.17 0.69
CA ASP A 286 10.60 -4.25 1.59
C ASP A 286 9.52 -3.23 1.23
N VAL A 287 9.90 -1.98 0.97
CA VAL A 287 8.94 -0.89 0.72
C VAL A 287 9.26 -0.14 -0.56
N TYR A 288 8.26 0.09 -1.40
CA TYR A 288 8.34 0.98 -2.55
C TYR A 288 7.61 2.29 -2.26
N VAL A 289 8.25 3.44 -2.51
CA VAL A 289 7.62 4.76 -2.36
C VAL A 289 7.31 5.33 -3.74
N ALA A 290 6.02 5.43 -4.05
CA ALA A 290 5.47 5.96 -5.29
C ALA A 290 5.10 7.44 -5.09
N THR A 291 5.60 8.33 -5.97
CA THR A 291 5.33 9.78 -5.90
C THR A 291 5.35 10.42 -7.29
N SER A 292 4.87 11.67 -7.37
CA SER A 292 5.07 12.56 -8.51
C SER A 292 5.76 13.82 -8.00
N MET A 293 6.91 14.15 -8.58
CA MET A 293 7.68 15.35 -8.23
C MET A 293 7.83 16.21 -9.48
N ARG A 294 7.51 17.51 -9.37
CA ARG A 294 7.49 18.47 -10.49
C ARG A 294 8.25 19.76 -10.18
N THR A 295 8.51 20.04 -8.91
CA THR A 295 9.25 21.21 -8.42
C THR A 295 10.42 20.76 -7.55
N ARG A 296 11.41 21.63 -7.33
CA ARG A 296 12.52 21.34 -6.42
C ARG A 296 12.04 21.04 -5.00
N GLU A 297 11.00 21.75 -4.54
CA GLU A 297 10.40 21.53 -3.23
C GLU A 297 9.76 20.14 -3.10
N ASP A 298 9.10 19.64 -4.14
CA ASP A 298 8.54 18.27 -4.11
C ASP A 298 9.63 17.20 -3.84
N PHE A 299 10.85 17.39 -4.36
CA PHE A 299 11.98 16.48 -4.10
C PHE A 299 12.48 16.57 -2.66
N ARG A 300 12.53 17.78 -2.08
CA ARG A 300 12.91 17.99 -0.68
C ARG A 300 11.89 17.38 0.27
N GLU A 301 10.60 17.70 0.07
CA GLU A 301 9.52 17.15 0.88
C GLU A 301 9.48 15.62 0.84
N MET A 302 9.73 15.02 -0.33
CA MET A 302 9.80 13.56 -0.46
C MET A 302 11.01 12.96 0.26
N ALA A 303 12.17 13.62 0.20
CA ALA A 303 13.35 13.20 0.94
C ALA A 303 13.10 13.26 2.45
N ASP A 304 12.51 14.36 2.93
CA ASP A 304 12.13 14.55 4.34
C ASP A 304 11.10 13.52 4.79
N PHE A 305 10.11 13.24 3.95
CA PHE A 305 9.11 12.20 4.20
C PHE A 305 9.77 10.83 4.35
N CYS A 306 10.65 10.44 3.43
CA CYS A 306 11.35 9.16 3.52
C CYS A 306 12.20 9.08 4.80
N GLU A 307 12.96 10.13 5.13
CA GLU A 307 13.75 10.16 6.36
C GLU A 307 12.87 10.07 7.60
N LYS A 308 11.76 10.82 7.66
CA LYS A 308 10.81 10.78 8.78
C LYS A 308 10.26 9.36 9.00
N ILE A 309 9.82 8.69 7.95
CA ILE A 309 9.24 7.35 8.06
C ILE A 309 10.30 6.32 8.42
N PHE A 310 11.39 6.23 7.66
CA PHE A 310 12.31 5.10 7.76
C PHE A 310 13.39 5.25 8.84
N ASN A 311 13.60 6.45 9.37
CA ASN A 311 14.45 6.66 10.56
C ASN A 311 13.66 6.60 11.88
N ASP A 312 12.35 6.38 11.84
CA ASP A 312 11.55 6.27 13.06
C ASP A 312 12.04 5.09 13.93
N SER A 313 12.22 5.37 15.23
CA SER A 313 12.69 4.41 16.22
C SER A 313 11.90 3.10 16.25
N LYS A 314 10.61 3.14 15.92
CA LYS A 314 9.71 1.99 15.89
C LYS A 314 10.04 1.01 14.76
N LEU A 315 10.58 1.51 13.65
CA LEU A 315 10.93 0.71 12.47
C LEU A 315 12.40 0.32 12.44
N ARG A 316 13.25 1.00 13.24
CA ARG A 316 14.71 0.82 13.23
C ARG A 316 15.14 -0.64 13.33
N ASN A 317 14.54 -1.41 14.24
CA ASN A 317 14.90 -2.82 14.46
C ASN A 317 14.49 -3.76 13.30
N LEU A 318 13.61 -3.34 12.40
CA LEU A 318 13.21 -4.13 11.23
C LEU A 318 14.19 -3.98 10.05
N HIS A 319 15.15 -3.05 10.17
CA HIS A 319 16.17 -2.76 9.16
C HIS A 319 15.61 -2.54 7.75
N LEU A 320 14.41 -1.95 7.63
CA LEU A 320 13.63 -1.88 6.37
C LEU A 320 14.46 -1.36 5.20
N ARG A 321 14.44 -2.09 4.08
CA ARG A 321 15.08 -1.69 2.82
C ARG A 321 14.00 -1.13 1.91
N TYR A 322 14.08 0.16 1.59
CA TYR A 322 13.05 0.85 0.82
C TYR A 322 13.62 1.50 -0.43
N PHE A 323 12.76 1.70 -1.44
CA PHE A 323 13.05 2.46 -2.65
C PHE A 323 12.66 3.92 -2.48
N ASP A 324 13.67 4.80 -2.40
CA ASP A 324 13.50 6.24 -2.44
C ASP A 324 13.61 6.74 -3.90
N PRO A 325 12.51 7.21 -4.51
CA PRO A 325 12.49 7.67 -5.89
C PRO A 325 13.35 8.92 -6.13
N THR A 326 13.72 9.67 -5.08
CA THR A 326 14.60 10.85 -5.16
C THR A 326 16.09 10.51 -5.19
N MET A 327 16.43 9.22 -5.06
CA MET A 327 17.82 8.74 -4.98
C MET A 327 18.23 7.86 -6.16
N SER A 328 17.32 7.64 -7.12
CA SER A 328 17.46 6.70 -8.24
C SER A 328 17.30 7.41 -9.58
N ALA A 329 18.05 6.97 -10.58
CA ALA A 329 17.87 7.45 -11.95
C ALA A 329 18.20 6.34 -12.96
N ALA A 330 17.61 6.40 -14.16
CA ALA A 330 17.85 5.43 -15.23
C ALA A 330 18.48 6.09 -16.46
N LYS A 331 19.27 5.32 -17.23
CA LYS A 331 19.96 5.83 -18.43
C LYS A 331 18.95 6.21 -19.53
N GLY A 332 17.98 5.36 -19.79
CA GLY A 332 16.86 5.60 -20.71
C GLY A 332 15.51 5.81 -20.00
N HIS A 333 14.52 6.27 -20.75
CA HIS A 333 13.15 6.43 -20.27
C HIS A 333 12.47 5.06 -20.09
N GLU A 334 12.69 4.15 -21.02
CA GLU A 334 12.16 2.80 -21.05
C GLU A 334 12.74 1.95 -19.90
N ASP A 335 14.06 2.05 -19.68
CA ASP A 335 14.74 1.41 -18.55
C ASP A 335 14.14 1.84 -17.22
N LYS A 336 13.80 3.14 -17.08
CA LYS A 336 13.19 3.67 -15.86
C LYS A 336 11.88 2.95 -15.55
N GLY A 337 10.99 2.84 -16.56
CA GLY A 337 9.72 2.16 -16.40
C GLY A 337 9.89 0.68 -16.02
N LEU A 338 10.84 -0.02 -16.63
CA LEU A 338 11.13 -1.42 -16.28
C LEU A 338 11.66 -1.55 -14.84
N ILE A 339 12.54 -0.64 -14.41
CA ILE A 339 13.07 -0.60 -13.05
C ILE A 339 11.93 -0.36 -12.06
N GLU A 340 11.09 0.64 -12.27
CA GLU A 340 9.95 0.95 -11.38
C GLU A 340 8.98 -0.24 -11.28
N CYS A 341 8.64 -0.87 -12.41
CA CYS A 341 7.84 -2.10 -12.45
C CYS A 341 8.49 -3.25 -11.66
N LEU A 342 9.79 -3.46 -11.81
CA LEU A 342 10.52 -4.48 -11.07
C LEU A 342 10.55 -4.18 -9.57
N MET A 343 10.80 -2.93 -9.17
CA MET A 343 10.81 -2.50 -7.77
C MET A 343 9.44 -2.71 -7.12
N VAL A 344 8.34 -2.32 -7.80
CA VAL A 344 6.98 -2.59 -7.31
C VAL A 344 6.73 -4.09 -7.22
N LYS A 345 7.15 -4.88 -8.22
CA LYS A 345 7.00 -6.35 -8.20
C LYS A 345 7.73 -7.02 -7.04
N CYS A 346 8.87 -6.47 -6.60
CA CYS A 346 9.69 -7.12 -5.58
C CYS A 346 9.49 -6.56 -4.16
N ALA A 347 9.07 -5.30 -4.01
CA ALA A 347 8.74 -4.75 -2.69
C ALA A 347 7.59 -5.52 -2.02
N LYS A 348 7.58 -5.62 -0.69
CA LYS A 348 6.50 -6.27 0.06
C LYS A 348 5.30 -5.34 0.29
N VAL A 349 5.56 -4.04 0.42
CA VAL A 349 4.56 -2.98 0.66
C VAL A 349 4.80 -1.82 -0.30
N LEU A 350 3.72 -1.14 -0.73
CA LEU A 350 3.82 0.12 -1.48
C LEU A 350 3.23 1.27 -0.66
N ILE A 351 3.94 2.41 -0.62
CA ILE A 351 3.42 3.70 -0.15
C ILE A 351 3.17 4.57 -1.37
N TYR A 352 1.93 5.00 -1.54
CA TYR A 352 1.48 5.92 -2.57
C TYR A 352 1.35 7.32 -1.96
N CYS A 353 2.21 8.26 -2.34
CA CYS A 353 2.09 9.64 -1.91
C CYS A 353 1.17 10.42 -2.87
N ALA A 354 -0.04 10.72 -2.43
CA ALA A 354 -0.95 11.59 -3.18
C ALA A 354 -0.32 12.98 -3.31
N GLY A 355 -0.33 13.53 -4.52
CA GLY A 355 0.24 14.85 -4.82
C GLY A 355 -0.85 15.81 -5.25
N ARG A 356 -0.52 17.10 -5.39
CA ARG A 356 -1.47 18.15 -5.84
C ARG A 356 -2.16 17.85 -7.16
N LYS A 357 -1.43 17.17 -8.06
CA LYS A 357 -1.94 16.68 -9.34
C LYS A 357 -1.62 15.21 -9.43
N GLU A 358 -2.63 14.42 -9.81
CA GLU A 358 -2.41 13.02 -10.06
C GLU A 358 -1.57 12.79 -11.32
N SER A 359 -0.88 11.65 -11.32
CA SER A 359 -0.02 11.22 -12.42
C SER A 359 -0.35 9.77 -12.74
N PHE A 360 -0.54 9.48 -14.03
CA PHE A 360 -0.85 8.13 -14.48
C PHE A 360 0.17 7.08 -14.00
N GLY A 361 1.48 7.40 -14.03
CA GLY A 361 2.54 6.49 -13.57
C GLY A 361 2.34 6.01 -12.14
N LYS A 362 2.17 6.94 -11.20
CA LYS A 362 1.94 6.62 -9.77
C LYS A 362 0.66 5.80 -9.55
N THR A 363 -0.41 6.11 -10.27
CA THR A 363 -1.66 5.33 -10.21
C THR A 363 -1.44 3.91 -10.75
N ALA A 364 -0.71 3.77 -11.86
CA ALA A 364 -0.36 2.46 -12.43
C ALA A 364 0.48 1.61 -11.47
N GLU A 365 1.45 2.22 -10.76
CA GLU A 365 2.25 1.55 -9.72
C GLU A 365 1.38 1.03 -8.57
N ALA A 366 0.47 1.86 -8.05
CA ALA A 366 -0.46 1.45 -6.99
C ALA A 366 -1.41 0.34 -7.46
N SER A 367 -1.98 0.46 -8.66
CA SER A 367 -2.83 -0.58 -9.24
C SER A 367 -2.08 -1.90 -9.40
N MET A 368 -0.84 -1.87 -9.92
CA MET A 368 0.00 -3.06 -10.02
C MET A 368 0.26 -3.70 -8.67
N ALA A 369 0.59 -2.92 -7.62
CA ALA A 369 0.80 -3.47 -6.29
C ALA A 369 -0.46 -4.12 -5.70
N LEU A 370 -1.62 -3.49 -5.86
CA LEU A 370 -2.91 -4.05 -5.43
C LEU A 370 -3.23 -5.36 -6.19
N CYS A 371 -3.02 -5.38 -7.52
CA CYS A 371 -3.21 -6.57 -8.35
C CYS A 371 -2.22 -7.71 -8.06
N LEU A 372 -1.13 -7.43 -7.34
CA LEU A 372 -0.17 -8.42 -6.83
C LEU A 372 -0.50 -8.89 -5.41
N GLY A 373 -1.66 -8.53 -4.85
CA GLY A 373 -2.04 -8.96 -3.50
C GLY A 373 -1.41 -8.14 -2.37
N LYS A 374 -0.64 -7.09 -2.68
CA LYS A 374 0.22 -6.42 -1.71
C LYS A 374 -0.52 -5.41 -0.83
N PRO A 375 -0.08 -5.21 0.42
CA PRO A 375 -0.49 -4.06 1.19
C PRO A 375 -0.06 -2.76 0.50
N VAL A 376 -1.00 -1.83 0.31
CA VAL A 376 -0.75 -0.52 -0.27
C VAL A 376 -1.29 0.57 0.66
N ILE A 377 -0.46 1.56 0.97
CA ILE A 377 -0.79 2.67 1.88
C ILE A 377 -0.86 3.96 1.06
N PHE A 378 -2.02 4.61 1.01
CA PHE A 378 -2.21 5.90 0.35
C PHE A 378 -2.00 7.01 1.37
N TYR A 379 -0.93 7.78 1.22
CA TYR A 379 -0.64 8.97 2.01
C TYR A 379 -1.20 10.22 1.35
N CYS A 380 -2.25 10.78 1.94
CA CYS A 380 -2.94 11.99 1.48
C CYS A 380 -2.54 13.18 2.37
N LYS A 381 -1.34 13.75 2.13
CA LYS A 381 -0.82 14.88 2.94
C LYS A 381 -1.86 16.00 3.06
N LYS A 382 -2.09 16.48 4.29
CA LYS A 382 -2.91 17.69 4.53
C LYS A 382 -2.13 18.92 4.11
N GLU A 383 -2.72 19.75 3.24
CA GLU A 383 -2.19 21.08 2.93
C GLU A 383 -2.79 22.07 3.93
N GLU A 384 -1.94 22.81 4.64
CA GLU A 384 -2.32 23.74 5.71
C GLU A 384 -3.25 24.85 5.20
N ASP A 385 -3.06 25.32 3.96
CA ASP A 385 -3.88 26.37 3.35
C ASP A 385 -5.25 25.88 2.83
N LYS A 386 -5.50 24.57 2.80
CA LYS A 386 -6.71 23.98 2.20
C LYS A 386 -7.20 22.75 2.94
N GLN A 387 -7.48 22.89 4.25
CA GLN A 387 -8.09 21.84 5.08
C GLN A 387 -9.35 21.20 4.45
N LYS A 388 -10.08 21.94 3.61
CA LYS A 388 -11.27 21.44 2.91
C LYS A 388 -10.96 20.39 1.82
N ILE A 389 -9.89 20.55 1.03
CA ILE A 389 -9.57 19.67 -0.11
C ILE A 389 -8.98 18.32 0.33
N THR A 390 -8.32 18.29 1.48
CA THR A 390 -7.58 17.10 1.93
C THR A 390 -8.45 16.09 2.68
N GLN A 391 -9.47 16.56 3.42
CA GLN A 391 -10.56 15.68 3.89
C GLN A 391 -11.32 15.05 2.71
N ASP A 392 -11.57 15.84 1.65
CA ASP A 392 -12.23 15.33 0.45
C ASP A 392 -11.40 14.23 -0.23
N THR A 393 -10.06 14.34 -0.28
CA THR A 393 -9.19 13.36 -0.94
C THR A 393 -9.08 12.04 -0.18
N GLU A 394 -8.86 12.10 1.15
CA GLU A 394 -8.79 10.89 1.99
C GLU A 394 -10.13 10.15 1.97
N MET A 395 -11.24 10.87 2.17
CA MET A 395 -12.59 10.30 2.10
C MET A 395 -12.89 9.77 0.70
N PHE A 396 -12.47 10.48 -0.34
CA PHE A 396 -12.68 10.05 -1.72
C PHE A 396 -11.99 8.71 -1.98
N TYR A 397 -10.70 8.56 -1.67
CA TYR A 397 -10.01 7.30 -1.87
C TYR A 397 -10.51 6.17 -0.95
N ARG A 398 -10.83 6.50 0.31
CA ARG A 398 -11.27 5.49 1.29
C ARG A 398 -12.68 5.00 1.02
N ASP A 399 -13.63 5.90 0.76
CA ASP A 399 -15.06 5.60 0.84
C ASP A 399 -15.80 5.76 -0.50
N VAL A 400 -15.29 6.58 -1.43
CA VAL A 400 -16.01 6.91 -2.68
C VAL A 400 -15.47 6.14 -3.89
N HIS A 401 -14.16 6.11 -4.11
CA HIS A 401 -13.56 5.55 -5.31
C HIS A 401 -13.57 4.01 -5.25
N PRO A 402 -14.26 3.30 -6.16
CA PRO A 402 -14.36 1.84 -6.10
C PRO A 402 -13.02 1.15 -6.42
N LEU A 403 -12.25 1.69 -7.37
CA LEU A 403 -10.97 1.10 -7.83
C LEU A 403 -9.75 1.38 -6.92
N THR A 404 -9.93 1.98 -5.75
CA THR A 404 -8.92 1.85 -4.66
C THR A 404 -8.93 0.46 -4.05
N ARG A 405 -9.86 -0.39 -4.52
CA ARG A 405 -9.88 -1.84 -4.35
C ARG A 405 -9.72 -2.45 -5.73
N GLN A 406 -8.60 -3.14 -5.94
CA GLN A 406 -8.37 -3.95 -7.14
C GLN A 406 -8.51 -5.42 -6.79
N VAL A 407 -8.25 -6.30 -7.75
CA VAL A 407 -8.30 -7.75 -7.55
C VAL A 407 -6.89 -8.31 -7.75
N GLU A 408 -6.44 -9.16 -6.83
CA GLU A 408 -5.25 -9.97 -7.04
C GLU A 408 -5.51 -10.95 -8.18
N PHE A 409 -4.81 -10.77 -9.31
CA PHE A 409 -5.16 -11.49 -10.54
C PHE A 409 -5.00 -13.01 -10.44
N ASN A 410 -4.12 -13.50 -9.57
CA ASN A 410 -3.90 -14.93 -9.40
C ASN A 410 -4.95 -15.62 -8.53
N THR A 411 -5.69 -14.88 -7.71
CA THR A 411 -6.53 -15.47 -6.65
C THR A 411 -7.97 -14.98 -6.70
N GLY A 412 -8.26 -13.88 -7.40
CA GLY A 412 -9.57 -13.23 -7.37
C GLY A 412 -9.84 -12.43 -6.09
N VAL A 413 -8.91 -12.41 -5.12
CA VAL A 413 -9.12 -11.73 -3.84
C VAL A 413 -9.12 -10.21 -4.06
N ALA A 414 -10.18 -9.53 -3.61
CA ALA A 414 -10.22 -8.08 -3.63
C ALA A 414 -9.21 -7.49 -2.64
N VAL A 415 -8.37 -6.55 -3.07
CA VAL A 415 -7.30 -5.91 -2.29
C VAL A 415 -7.55 -4.40 -2.26
N GLY A 416 -7.84 -3.86 -1.08
CA GLY A 416 -8.03 -2.43 -0.87
C GLY A 416 -6.81 -1.72 -0.28
N ALA A 417 -6.62 -0.46 -0.67
CA ALA A 417 -5.62 0.42 -0.09
C ALA A 417 -6.00 0.90 1.33
N MET A 418 -4.99 1.08 2.18
CA MET A 418 -5.10 1.74 3.49
C MET A 418 -4.84 3.23 3.32
N VAL A 419 -5.85 4.07 3.53
CA VAL A 419 -5.78 5.51 3.23
C VAL A 419 -5.60 6.31 4.51
N THR A 420 -4.57 7.15 4.59
CA THR A 420 -4.31 8.03 5.73
C THR A 420 -3.71 9.36 5.29
N SER A 421 -3.90 10.39 6.09
CA SER A 421 -3.26 11.69 5.96
C SER A 421 -2.13 11.94 6.96
N LYS A 422 -1.80 10.96 7.81
CA LYS A 422 -0.82 11.09 8.90
C LYS A 422 0.37 10.17 8.71
N ALA A 423 1.58 10.71 8.81
CA ALA A 423 2.81 9.94 8.68
C ALA A 423 2.97 8.92 9.83
N GLU A 424 2.47 9.25 11.02
CA GLU A 424 2.53 8.42 12.22
C GLU A 424 1.70 7.13 12.05
N GLU A 425 0.57 7.23 11.33
CA GLU A 425 -0.25 6.06 11.00
C GLU A 425 0.47 5.17 9.97
N ILE A 426 1.23 5.74 9.03
CA ILE A 426 2.07 4.95 8.10
C ILE A 426 3.14 4.17 8.86
N ILE A 427 3.84 4.83 9.79
CA ILE A 427 4.86 4.18 10.63
C ILE A 427 4.23 2.99 11.40
N GLU A 428 3.05 3.21 11.99
CA GLU A 428 2.32 2.15 12.70
C GLU A 428 1.90 1.01 11.77
N LEU A 429 1.37 1.33 10.58
CA LEU A 429 0.96 0.33 9.60
C LEU A 429 2.15 -0.50 9.11
N LEU A 430 3.28 0.13 8.77
CA LEU A 430 4.50 -0.58 8.39
C LEU A 430 4.95 -1.52 9.52
N TYR A 431 5.02 -1.02 10.75
CA TYR A 431 5.38 -1.83 11.91
C TYR A 431 4.45 -3.05 12.04
N ARG A 432 3.14 -2.85 11.99
CA ARG A 432 2.14 -3.92 12.08
C ARG A 432 2.21 -4.91 10.93
N ILE A 433 2.41 -4.45 9.69
CA ILE A 433 2.56 -5.34 8.53
C ILE A 433 3.79 -6.22 8.73
N PHE A 434 4.94 -5.60 8.97
CA PHE A 434 6.21 -6.32 9.05
C PHE A 434 6.35 -7.18 10.30
N GLU A 435 5.61 -6.92 11.38
CA GLU A 435 5.53 -7.77 12.57
C GLU A 435 4.40 -8.80 12.54
N ASN A 436 3.56 -8.84 11.48
CA ASN A 436 2.36 -9.68 11.40
C ASN A 436 1.34 -9.39 12.53
N ARG A 437 1.09 -8.10 12.79
CA ARG A 437 0.20 -7.57 13.85
C ARG A 437 -0.83 -6.57 13.32
N ILE A 438 -1.19 -6.65 12.04
CA ILE A 438 -2.31 -5.85 11.55
C ILE A 438 -3.58 -6.25 12.30
N GLU A 439 -4.42 -5.26 12.60
CA GLU A 439 -5.70 -5.47 13.25
C GLU A 439 -6.82 -5.20 12.26
N TYR A 440 -7.79 -6.10 12.22
CA TYR A 440 -8.92 -6.03 11.32
C TYR A 440 -10.25 -5.93 12.06
N ILE A 441 -11.20 -5.24 11.44
CA ILE A 441 -12.60 -5.19 11.87
C ILE A 441 -13.44 -5.82 10.77
N LEU A 442 -14.07 -6.96 11.09
CA LEU A 442 -15.13 -7.55 10.29
C LEU A 442 -16.39 -6.69 10.41
N GLU A 443 -16.93 -6.27 9.27
CA GLU A 443 -18.20 -5.54 9.16
C GLU A 443 -19.12 -6.31 8.21
N LYS A 444 -20.41 -6.36 8.56
CA LYS A 444 -21.48 -6.79 7.66
C LYS A 444 -22.45 -5.64 7.46
N LYS A 445 -22.64 -5.20 6.21
CA LYS A 445 -23.67 -4.20 5.88
C LYS A 445 -25.04 -4.85 5.73
N GLU A 446 -26.11 -4.12 6.08
CA GLU A 446 -27.49 -4.63 5.96
C GLU A 446 -27.88 -4.96 4.52
N GLN A 447 -27.32 -4.24 3.55
CA GLN A 447 -27.46 -4.50 2.11
C GLN A 447 -26.43 -5.52 1.58
N GLY A 448 -25.76 -6.27 2.46
CA GLY A 448 -25.27 -7.61 2.15
C GLY A 448 -23.77 -7.83 1.94
N TYR A 449 -22.94 -6.79 1.97
CA TYR A 449 -21.49 -7.00 1.87
C TYR A 449 -20.88 -7.48 3.19
N TYR A 450 -19.95 -8.43 3.08
CA TYR A 450 -18.91 -8.60 4.08
C TYR A 450 -17.71 -7.73 3.73
N ARG A 451 -17.21 -7.00 4.71
CA ARG A 451 -16.05 -6.13 4.57
C ARG A 451 -15.08 -6.42 5.68
N LEU A 452 -13.80 -6.42 5.33
CA LEU A 452 -12.73 -6.37 6.30
C LEU A 452 -12.11 -4.99 6.25
N ARG A 453 -12.11 -4.29 7.38
CA ARG A 453 -11.45 -2.99 7.52
C ARG A 453 -10.15 -3.10 8.28
N GLU A 454 -9.13 -2.36 7.85
CA GLU A 454 -7.95 -2.12 8.67
C GLU A 454 -8.32 -1.10 9.76
N LYS A 455 -7.93 -1.38 11.01
CA LYS A 455 -8.42 -0.69 12.21
C LYS A 455 -8.01 0.79 12.30
N ILE A 456 -6.78 1.15 11.94
CA ILE A 456 -6.24 2.51 12.10
C ILE A 456 -6.88 3.46 11.10
N THR A 457 -6.87 3.07 9.83
CA THR A 457 -7.34 3.91 8.73
C THR A 457 -8.84 3.77 8.46
N ASN A 458 -9.46 2.75 9.07
CA ASN A 458 -10.83 2.32 8.79
C ASN A 458 -11.05 1.98 7.30
N SER A 459 -9.99 1.66 6.56
CA SER A 459 -10.07 1.41 5.12
C SER A 459 -10.54 -0.01 4.86
N VAL A 460 -11.45 -0.19 3.89
CA VAL A 460 -11.89 -1.53 3.47
C VAL A 460 -10.78 -2.19 2.65
N VAL A 461 -10.14 -3.20 3.22
CA VAL A 461 -9.01 -3.92 2.61
C VAL A 461 -9.41 -5.22 1.93
N ARG A 462 -10.54 -5.84 2.33
CA ARG A 462 -11.14 -7.02 1.69
C ARG A 462 -12.65 -6.88 1.64
N LEU A 463 -13.28 -7.57 0.68
CA LEU A 463 -14.68 -7.45 0.34
C LEU A 463 -15.19 -8.79 -0.21
N GLN A 464 -16.37 -9.21 0.23
CA GLN A 464 -17.19 -10.22 -0.43
C GLN A 464 -18.57 -9.62 -0.74
N THR A 465 -19.02 -9.79 -1.98
CA THR A 465 -20.37 -9.43 -2.43
C THR A 465 -21.35 -10.56 -2.12
N ASN A 466 -22.60 -10.19 -1.82
CA ASN A 466 -23.74 -11.10 -1.74
C ASN A 466 -24.61 -11.10 -3.01
N ASP A 467 -24.24 -10.32 -4.03
CA ASP A 467 -24.87 -10.45 -5.33
C ASP A 467 -24.51 -11.83 -5.90
N SER A 468 -25.50 -12.72 -5.96
CA SER A 468 -25.30 -14.12 -6.33
C SER A 468 -24.80 -14.27 -7.78
N LEU A 469 -25.34 -13.48 -8.72
CA LEU A 469 -24.92 -13.53 -10.11
C LEU A 469 -23.48 -13.04 -10.28
N LEU A 470 -23.15 -11.91 -9.65
CA LEU A 470 -21.79 -11.36 -9.67
C LEU A 470 -20.81 -12.32 -9.00
N SER A 471 -21.14 -12.83 -7.82
CA SER A 471 -20.28 -13.75 -7.07
C SER A 471 -20.00 -15.01 -7.88
N GLN A 472 -21.03 -15.68 -8.40
CA GLN A 472 -20.86 -16.88 -9.22
C GLN A 472 -20.06 -16.61 -10.50
N THR A 473 -20.42 -15.56 -11.24
CA THR A 473 -19.73 -15.21 -12.49
C THR A 473 -18.27 -14.86 -12.22
N PHE A 474 -18.00 -14.09 -11.18
CA PHE A 474 -16.64 -13.67 -10.81
C PHE A 474 -15.78 -14.88 -10.44
N TRP A 475 -16.24 -15.73 -9.52
CA TRP A 475 -15.45 -16.88 -9.06
C TRP A 475 -15.27 -17.95 -10.13
N ASN A 476 -16.24 -18.14 -11.04
CA ASN A 476 -16.09 -19.03 -12.21
C ASN A 476 -14.96 -18.61 -13.17
N ASN A 477 -14.53 -17.34 -13.13
CA ASN A 477 -13.42 -16.84 -13.95
C ASN A 477 -12.07 -16.80 -13.21
N TYR A 478 -12.05 -16.95 -11.88
CA TYR A 478 -10.82 -16.98 -11.07
C TYR A 478 -10.47 -18.36 -10.49
N HIS A 479 -11.42 -19.30 -10.48
CA HIS A 479 -11.22 -20.69 -10.03
C HIS A 479 -11.18 -21.70 -11.19
N GLN A 480 -10.72 -21.28 -12.37
CA GLN A 480 -10.49 -22.18 -13.51
C GLN A 480 -9.32 -23.13 -13.29
#